data_AF-A0A7S0B685-F1
#
_entry.id   AF-A0A7S0B685-F1
#
_cell.length_a   1.000
_cell.length_b   1.000
_cell.length_c   1.000
_cell.angle_alpha   90.00
_cell.angle_beta   90.00
_cell.angle_gamma   90.00
#
_symmetry.space_group_name_H-M   'P 1'
#
loop_
_entity.id
_entity.type
_entity.pdbx_description
1 polymer ?
#
loop_
_entity_poly.entity_id
_entity_poly.type
_entity_poly.pdbx_seq_one_letter_code
_entity_poly.pdbx_strand_id
1 'polypeptide(L)'
;AQEAANQANAIKTECEEALEEAMPALNDALKALDTLSAKEISEIKAMRNPAPPVRIVLQAVCVLRNVKPARVKDESGKMVDDYWPSAVKMISEMGFLQALQTFDKDNI
;
A
#
# COMPACT_ATOMS: atom_id res chain seq x y z
N ALA A 1 -6.21 44.66 -0.65
CA ALA A 1 -7.39 43.83 -0.99
C ALA A 1 -7.13 42.95 -2.22
N GLN A 2 -6.71 43.52 -3.35
CA GLN A 2 -6.42 42.76 -4.58
C GLN A 2 -5.24 41.76 -4.45
N GLU A 3 -4.20 42.11 -3.70
CA GLU A 3 -3.02 41.22 -3.49
C GLU A 3 -3.35 39.96 -2.70
N ALA A 4 -4.25 40.04 -1.72
CA ALA A 4 -4.70 38.89 -0.93
C ALA A 4 -5.57 37.93 -1.76
N ALA A 5 -6.38 38.45 -2.70
CA ALA A 5 -7.17 37.63 -3.63
C ALA A 5 -6.27 36.91 -4.66
N ASN A 6 -5.21 37.57 -5.13
CA ASN A 6 -4.26 36.95 -6.06
C ASN A 6 -3.41 35.86 -5.38
N GLN A 7 -2.99 36.07 -4.12
CA GLN A 7 -2.29 35.03 -3.36
C GLN A 7 -3.20 33.83 -3.04
N ALA A 8 -4.46 34.07 -2.67
CA ALA A 8 -5.42 32.98 -2.43
C ALA A 8 -5.70 32.16 -3.71
N ASN A 9 -5.80 32.82 -4.86
CA ASN A 9 -5.96 32.14 -6.15
C ASN A 9 -4.71 31.36 -6.55
N ALA A 10 -3.52 31.91 -6.35
CA ALA A 10 -2.27 31.22 -6.66
C ALA A 10 -2.09 29.95 -5.80
N ILE A 11 -2.38 30.03 -4.49
CA ILE A 11 -2.36 28.87 -3.59
C ILE A 11 -3.44 27.84 -3.98
N LYS A 12 -4.62 28.30 -4.41
CA LYS A 12 -5.68 27.40 -4.90
C LYS A 12 -5.24 26.65 -6.16
N THR A 13 -4.62 27.35 -7.11
CA THR A 13 -4.13 26.77 -8.36
C THR A 13 -2.95 25.83 -8.12
N GLU A 14 -1.99 26.16 -7.27
CA GLU A 14 -0.90 25.24 -6.89
C GLU A 14 -1.41 23.98 -6.21
N CYS A 15 -2.43 24.09 -5.34
CA CYS A 15 -3.07 22.94 -4.72
C CYS A 15 -3.86 22.11 -5.74
N GLU A 16 -4.56 22.74 -6.70
CA GLU A 16 -5.30 22.06 -7.77
C GLU A 16 -4.35 21.34 -8.74
N GLU A 17 -3.21 21.94 -9.09
CA GLU A 17 -2.18 21.34 -9.94
C GLU A 17 -1.48 20.16 -9.25
N ALA A 18 -1.13 20.28 -7.98
CA ALA A 18 -0.59 19.16 -7.19
C ALA A 18 -1.61 18.01 -7.04
N LEU A 19 -2.90 18.36 -6.93
CA LEU A 19 -3.98 17.38 -6.88
C LEU A 19 -4.15 16.66 -8.24
N GLU A 20 -4.10 17.41 -9.34
CA GLU A 20 -4.15 16.86 -10.70
C GLU A 20 -2.94 15.99 -11.04
N GLU A 21 -1.76 16.26 -10.48
CA GLU A 21 -0.57 15.42 -10.67
C GLU A 21 -0.65 14.11 -9.87
N ALA A 22 -1.25 14.13 -8.67
CA ALA A 22 -1.40 12.95 -7.83
C ALA A 22 -2.55 12.02 -8.25
N MET A 23 -3.59 12.56 -8.91
CA MET A 23 -4.76 11.80 -9.35
C MET A 23 -4.48 10.69 -10.38
N PRO A 24 -3.61 10.87 -11.40
CA PRO A 24 -3.20 9.82 -12.32
C PRO A 24 -2.52 8.64 -11.60
N ALA A 25 -1.58 8.93 -10.71
CA ALA A 25 -0.87 7.90 -9.94
C ALA A 25 -1.84 7.11 -9.02
N LEU A 26 -2.82 7.81 -8.43
CA LEU A 26 -3.87 7.18 -7.63
C LEU A 26 -4.79 6.30 -8.46
N ASN A 27 -5.25 6.79 -9.62
CA ASN A 27 -6.13 6.03 -10.51
C ASN A 27 -5.41 4.81 -11.11
N ASP A 28 -4.13 4.92 -11.43
CA ASP A 28 -3.34 3.80 -11.92
C ASP A 28 -3.07 2.77 -10.82
N ALA A 29 -2.87 3.20 -9.57
CA ALA A 29 -2.81 2.29 -8.43
C ALA A 29 -4.15 1.58 -8.20
N LEU A 30 -5.29 2.27 -8.34
CA LEU A 30 -6.63 1.67 -8.24
C LEU A 30 -6.88 0.65 -9.36
N LYS A 31 -6.49 0.97 -10.61
CA LYS A 31 -6.56 0.02 -11.73
C LYS A 31 -5.65 -1.18 -11.52
N ALA A 32 -4.42 -0.98 -11.03
CA ALA A 32 -3.52 -2.08 -10.71
C ALA A 32 -4.10 -2.98 -9.61
N LEU A 33 -4.78 -2.41 -8.62
CA LEU A 33 -5.51 -3.17 -7.60
C LEU A 33 -6.69 -3.97 -8.19
N ASP A 34 -7.40 -3.41 -9.17
CA ASP A 34 -8.47 -4.11 -9.90
C ASP A 34 -7.95 -5.23 -10.81
N THR A 35 -6.71 -5.14 -11.30
CA THR A 35 -6.08 -6.22 -12.07
C THR A 35 -5.63 -7.42 -11.22
N LEU A 36 -5.50 -7.26 -9.89
CA LEU A 36 -5.12 -8.35 -9.00
C LEU A 36 -6.26 -9.36 -8.89
N SER A 37 -6.17 -10.42 -9.66
CA SER A 37 -7.09 -11.55 -9.60
C SER A 37 -6.87 -12.38 -8.34
N ALA A 38 -7.93 -13.03 -7.86
CA ALA A 38 -7.84 -13.99 -6.75
C ALA A 38 -6.79 -15.10 -7.02
N LYS A 39 -6.53 -15.41 -8.29
CA LYS A 39 -5.51 -16.36 -8.73
C LYS A 39 -4.09 -15.84 -8.47
N GLU A 40 -3.79 -14.60 -8.84
CA GLU A 40 -2.47 -13.99 -8.59
C GLU A 40 -2.20 -13.82 -7.09
N ILE A 41 -3.23 -13.50 -6.30
CA ILE A 41 -3.13 -13.49 -4.84
C ILE A 41 -2.81 -14.89 -4.31
N SER A 42 -3.44 -15.93 -4.86
CA SER A 42 -3.14 -17.32 -4.50
C SER A 42 -1.72 -17.73 -4.90
N GLU A 43 -1.21 -17.24 -6.02
CA GLU A 43 0.17 -17.49 -6.46
C GLU A 43 1.18 -16.81 -5.50
N ILE A 44 0.95 -15.55 -5.12
CA ILE A 44 1.79 -14.84 -4.14
C ILE A 44 1.79 -15.57 -2.79
N LYS A 45 0.65 -16.10 -2.33
CA LYS A 45 0.57 -16.92 -1.11
C LYS A 45 1.39 -18.20 -1.18
N ALA A 46 1.46 -18.81 -2.36
CA ALA A 46 2.21 -20.05 -2.57
C ALA A 46 3.73 -19.84 -2.67
N MET A 47 4.19 -18.59 -2.80
CA MET A 47 5.62 -18.27 -2.84
C MET A 47 6.28 -18.49 -1.48
N ARG A 48 7.09 -19.55 -1.38
CA ARG A 48 7.92 -19.78 -0.18
C ARG A 48 9.05 -18.75 -0.03
N ASN A 49 9.54 -18.22 -1.14
CA ASN A 49 10.55 -17.18 -1.19
C ASN A 49 10.10 -16.08 -2.17
N PRO A 50 9.42 -15.03 -1.71
CA PRO A 50 8.97 -13.94 -2.59
C PRO A 50 10.16 -13.19 -3.17
N ALA A 51 10.03 -12.73 -4.42
CA ALA A 51 11.02 -11.84 -5.01
C ALA A 51 11.19 -10.57 -4.15
N PRO A 52 12.40 -9.99 -4.05
CA PRO A 52 12.64 -8.82 -3.20
C PRO A 52 11.65 -7.66 -3.39
N PRO A 53 11.24 -7.30 -4.63
CA PRO A 53 10.24 -6.25 -4.84
C PRO A 53 8.88 -6.56 -4.20
N VAL A 54 8.42 -7.81 -4.32
CA VAL A 54 7.14 -8.26 -3.74
C VAL A 54 7.17 -8.19 -2.22
N ARG A 55 8.31 -8.56 -1.63
CA ARG A 55 8.51 -8.52 -0.17
C ARG A 55 8.47 -7.08 0.36
N ILE A 56 9.12 -6.15 -0.32
CA ILE A 56 9.15 -4.73 0.07
C ILE A 56 7.75 -4.11 -0.01
N VAL A 57 7.02 -4.36 -1.11
CA VAL A 57 5.67 -3.83 -1.29
C VAL A 57 4.74 -4.35 -0.19
N LEU A 58 4.75 -5.65 0.08
CA LEU A 58 3.90 -6.24 1.11
C LEU A 58 4.29 -5.82 2.53
N GLN A 59 5.58 -5.60 2.78
CA GLN A 59 6.05 -5.00 4.03
C GLN A 59 5.51 -3.58 4.20
N ALA A 60 5.58 -2.75 3.15
CA ALA A 60 5.02 -1.40 3.19
C ALA A 60 3.53 -1.43 3.51
N VAL A 61 2.74 -2.28 2.84
CA VAL A 61 1.31 -2.43 3.12
C VAL A 61 1.06 -2.90 4.57
N CYS A 62 1.89 -3.80 5.11
CA CYS A 62 1.78 -4.19 6.52
C CYS A 62 2.03 -3.01 7.47
N VAL A 63 3.02 -2.18 7.18
CA VAL A 63 3.30 -0.96 7.97
C VAL A 63 2.13 0.01 7.89
N LEU A 64 1.60 0.27 6.69
CA LEU A 64 0.45 1.16 6.49
C LEU A 64 -0.81 0.67 7.23
N ARG A 65 -1.01 -0.65 7.33
CA ARG A 65 -2.11 -1.26 8.09
C ARG A 65 -1.79 -1.54 9.56
N ASN A 66 -0.66 -1.04 10.07
CA ASN A 66 -0.19 -1.25 11.44
C ASN A 66 -0.11 -2.73 11.86
N VAL A 67 0.19 -3.60 10.88
CA VAL A 67 0.37 -5.04 11.08
C VAL A 67 1.79 -5.29 11.57
N LYS A 68 1.92 -5.91 12.75
CA LYS A 68 3.24 -6.21 13.33
C LYS A 68 3.96 -7.35 12.59
N PRO A 69 5.30 -7.31 12.53
CA PRO A 69 6.07 -8.42 11.99
C PRO A 69 5.92 -9.66 12.88
N ALA A 70 6.00 -10.84 12.26
CA ALA A 70 6.03 -12.10 12.97
C ALA A 70 7.47 -12.47 13.30
N ARG A 71 7.70 -12.97 14.51
CA ARG A 71 9.02 -13.45 14.93
C ARG A 71 9.25 -14.87 14.38
N VAL A 72 10.13 -15.01 13.40
CA VAL A 72 10.44 -16.28 12.71
C VAL A 72 11.90 -16.68 12.88
N LYS A 73 12.22 -17.96 12.69
CA LYS A 73 13.61 -18.39 12.59
C LYS A 73 14.11 -18.16 11.18
N ASP A 74 15.23 -17.48 11.03
CA ASP A 74 15.96 -17.41 9.77
C ASP A 74 16.66 -18.74 9.45
N GLU A 75 17.25 -18.85 8.26
CA GLU A 75 17.99 -20.03 7.81
C GLU A 75 19.21 -20.36 8.70
N SER A 76 19.69 -19.37 9.47
CA SER A 76 20.78 -19.53 10.45
C SER A 76 20.27 -19.95 11.85
N GLY A 77 18.95 -20.14 12.01
CA GLY A 77 18.31 -20.52 13.26
C GLY A 77 18.09 -19.37 14.26
N LYS A 78 18.42 -18.13 13.89
CA LYS A 78 18.23 -16.94 14.71
C LYS A 78 16.79 -16.44 14.58
N MET A 79 16.21 -15.99 15.69
CA MET A 79 14.90 -15.35 15.67
C MET A 79 15.03 -13.94 15.08
N VAL A 80 14.31 -13.68 14.00
CA VAL A 80 14.23 -12.39 13.29
C VAL A 80 12.77 -11.95 13.14
N ASP A 81 12.54 -10.65 13.07
CA ASP A 81 11.23 -10.09 12.79
C ASP A 81 11.02 -10.05 11.28
N ASP A 82 10.01 -10.78 10.78
CA ASP A 82 9.68 -10.89 9.37
C ASP A 82 8.22 -10.50 9.14
N TYR A 83 8.01 -9.59 8.21
CA TYR A 83 6.67 -9.17 7.80
C TYR A 83 6.01 -10.19 6.86
N TRP A 84 6.76 -11.11 6.25
CA TRP A 84 6.19 -12.04 5.26
C TRP A 84 5.05 -12.92 5.79
N PRO A 85 5.17 -13.60 6.95
CA PRO A 85 4.05 -14.38 7.48
C PRO A 85 2.82 -13.53 7.80
N SER A 86 3.04 -12.33 8.34
CA SER A 86 1.97 -11.38 8.63
C SER A 86 1.31 -10.86 7.34
N ALA A 87 2.10 -10.60 6.30
CA ALA A 87 1.62 -10.19 5.00
C ALA A 87 0.79 -11.28 4.32
N VAL A 88 1.26 -12.54 4.33
CA VAL A 88 0.54 -13.69 3.78
C VAL A 88 -0.81 -13.89 4.49
N LYS A 89 -0.84 -13.72 5.81
CA LYS A 89 -2.08 -13.76 6.58
C LYS A 89 -3.03 -12.62 6.18
N MET A 90 -2.50 -11.40 6.06
CA MET A 90 -3.24 -10.21 5.67
C MET A 90 -3.88 -10.34 4.28
N ILE A 91 -3.13 -10.79 3.27
CA ILE A 91 -3.68 -11.04 1.91
C ILE A 91 -4.64 -12.25 1.87
N SER A 92 -4.71 -13.03 2.96
CA SER A 92 -5.63 -14.15 3.11
C SER A 92 -6.95 -13.78 3.76
N GLU A 93 -7.08 -12.57 4.30
CA GLU A 93 -8.32 -12.07 4.86
C GLU A 93 -9.38 -11.92 3.76
N MET A 94 -10.59 -12.44 4.02
CA MET A 94 -11.73 -12.22 3.13
C MET A 94 -12.00 -10.72 3.04
N GLY A 95 -12.10 -10.19 1.82
CA GLY A 95 -12.26 -8.76 1.60
C GLY A 95 -10.98 -7.94 1.69
N PHE A 96 -9.77 -8.55 1.69
CA PHE A 96 -8.51 -7.81 1.67
C PHE A 96 -8.43 -6.76 0.55
N LEU A 97 -8.82 -7.12 -0.68
CA LEU A 97 -8.85 -6.17 -1.81
C LEU A 97 -9.82 -5.02 -1.55
N GLN A 98 -11.01 -5.33 -1.04
CA GLN A 98 -12.01 -4.31 -0.69
C GLN A 98 -11.50 -3.40 0.43
N ALA A 99 -10.82 -3.97 1.43
CA ALA A 99 -10.20 -3.22 2.52
C ALA A 99 -9.04 -2.32 2.06
N LEU A 100 -8.31 -2.69 0.99
CA LEU A 100 -7.32 -1.81 0.36
C LEU A 100 -7.99 -0.67 -0.42
N GLN A 101 -9.09 -0.95 -1.12
CA GLN A 101 -9.85 0.05 -1.87
C GLN A 101 -10.52 1.07 -0.94
N THR A 102 -11.06 0.61 0.19
CA THR A 102 -11.71 1.43 1.22
C THR A 102 -10.75 1.89 2.32
N PHE A 103 -9.43 1.72 2.13
CA PHE A 103 -8.47 2.11 3.14
C PHE A 103 -8.56 3.62 3.36
N ASP A 104 -8.72 4.01 4.64
CA ASP A 104 -8.85 5.40 5.06
C ASP A 104 -7.51 6.12 4.92
N LYS A 105 -7.39 6.91 3.86
CA LYS A 105 -6.15 7.60 3.48
C LYS A 105 -5.90 8.84 4.35
N ASP A 106 -6.90 9.29 5.10
CA ASP A 106 -6.83 10.51 5.92
C ASP A 106 -6.26 10.24 7.33
N ASN A 107 -6.12 8.96 7.71
CA ASN A 107 -5.65 8.51 9.02
C ASN A 107 -4.37 7.64 8.96
N ILE A 108 -3.52 7.85 7.95
CA ILE A 108 -2.19 7.21 7.83
C ILE A 108 -1.10 7.97 8.61
#